data_AF-A0A7V3BH90-F1
#
_entry.id   AF-A0A7V3BH90-F1
#
_cell.length_a   1.000
_cell.length_b   1.000
_cell.length_c   1.000
_cell.angle_alpha   90.00
_cell.angle_beta   90.00
_cell.angle_gamma   90.00
#
_symmetry.space_group_name_H-M   'P 1'
#
loop_
_entity.id
_entity.type
_entity.pdbx_description
1 polymer ?
#
loop_
_entity_poly.entity_id
_entity_poly.type
_entity_poly.pdbx_seq_one_letter_code
_entity_poly.pdbx_strand_id
1 'polypeptide(L)'
;MSVDLIISADSHMTEPPGLWEERLDRAYRDKAPRVIENYQGRKGYFFVAEGIEPRPVAAFFAAGKSAQELTAFIQAGYSEARAGGWDPAERIKDQEIDG
;
A
#
# COMPACT_ATOMS: atom_id res chain seq x y z
N MET A 1 22.29 -25.43 -6.11
CA MET A 1 22.37 -24.24 -6.97
C MET A 1 22.54 -23.06 -6.03
N SER A 2 23.52 -22.17 -6.22
CA SER A 2 23.52 -20.92 -5.46
C SER A 2 22.29 -20.13 -5.86
N VAL A 3 21.54 -19.65 -4.88
CA VAL A 3 20.52 -18.63 -5.12
C VAL A 3 21.31 -17.36 -5.41
N ASP A 4 21.18 -16.82 -6.62
CA ASP A 4 21.81 -15.55 -6.96
C ASP A 4 21.10 -14.46 -6.17
N LEU A 5 21.71 -14.06 -5.05
CA LEU A 5 21.19 -12.98 -4.21
C LEU A 5 21.25 -11.65 -4.97
N ILE A 6 20.10 -11.01 -5.14
CA ILE A 6 19.92 -9.74 -5.82
C ILE A 6 19.86 -8.63 -4.78
N ILE A 7 20.57 -7.54 -5.06
CA ILE A 7 20.42 -6.30 -4.31
C ILE A 7 19.46 -5.40 -5.09
N SER A 8 18.24 -5.26 -4.58
CA SER A 8 17.31 -4.27 -5.12
C SER A 8 17.71 -2.87 -4.66
N ALA A 9 18.09 -2.02 -5.63
CA ALA A 9 18.43 -0.61 -5.38
C ALA A 9 17.19 0.29 -5.23
N ASP A 10 15.99 -0.22 -5.52
CA ASP A 10 14.74 0.52 -5.44
C ASP A 10 13.65 -0.36 -4.84
N SER A 11 13.17 0.02 -3.65
CA SER A 11 12.17 -0.71 -2.90
C SER A 11 11.31 0.27 -2.11
N HIS A 12 10.02 -0.02 -2.06
CA HIS A 12 9.04 0.80 -1.35
C HIS A 12 8.36 0.00 -0.24
N MET A 13 7.83 0.73 0.73
CA MET A 13 6.93 0.23 1.77
C MET A 13 5.56 0.86 1.52
N THR A 14 4.49 0.17 1.90
CA THR A 14 3.15 0.76 1.95
C THR A 14 2.85 1.08 3.40
N GLU A 15 2.56 2.34 3.69
CA GLU A 15 2.30 2.79 5.04
C GLU A 15 1.00 2.18 5.60
N PRO A 16 0.94 1.87 6.91
CA PRO A 16 -0.31 1.53 7.57
C PRO A 16 -1.34 2.67 7.39
N PRO A 17 -2.65 2.36 7.24
CA PRO A 17 -3.68 3.35 6.95
C PRO A 17 -3.73 4.52 7.94
N GLY A 18 -3.49 4.24 9.23
CA GLY A 18 -3.54 5.24 10.30
C GLY A 18 -2.27 6.06 10.49
N LEU A 19 -1.20 5.85 9.70
CA LEU A 19 0.12 6.42 9.98
C LEU A 19 0.07 7.92 10.28
N TRP A 20 -0.52 8.71 9.38
CA TRP A 20 -0.57 10.16 9.53
C TRP A 20 -1.63 10.62 10.52
N GLU A 21 -2.80 9.97 10.54
CA GLU A 21 -3.92 10.29 11.44
C GLU A 21 -3.55 10.08 12.92
N GLU A 22 -2.71 9.07 13.20
CA GLU A 22 -2.30 8.72 14.55
C GLU A 22 -1.04 9.47 15.01
N ARG A 23 -0.09 9.69 14.10
CA ARG A 23 1.27 10.12 14.47
C ARG A 23 1.58 11.59 14.20
N LEU A 24 0.79 12.30 13.39
CA LEU A 24 0.95 13.75 13.27
C LEU A 24 0.46 14.46 14.54
N ASP A 25 1.04 15.63 14.79
CA ASP A 25 0.53 16.54 15.83
C ASP A 25 -0.92 16.89 15.51
N ARG A 26 -1.75 16.98 16.55
CA ARG A 26 -3.21 17.17 16.47
C ARG A 26 -3.56 18.37 15.60
N ALA A 27 -2.77 19.45 15.66
CA ALA A 27 -2.99 20.67 14.89
C ALA A 27 -2.92 20.45 13.36
N TYR A 28 -2.36 19.35 12.87
CA TYR A 28 -2.18 19.07 11.45
C TYR A 28 -3.00 17.88 10.93
N ARG A 29 -3.64 17.09 11.80
CA ARG A 29 -4.34 15.85 11.42
C ARG A 29 -5.48 16.10 10.43
N ASP A 30 -6.14 17.24 10.52
CA ASP A 30 -7.27 17.60 9.65
C ASP A 30 -6.86 17.68 8.17
N LYS A 31 -5.60 18.07 7.93
CA LYS A 31 -4.96 18.21 6.61
C LYS A 31 -4.10 17.01 6.23
N ALA A 32 -3.98 16.03 7.12
CA ALA A 32 -3.15 14.87 6.90
C ALA A 32 -3.70 14.02 5.74
N PRO A 33 -2.81 13.28 5.04
CA PRO A 33 -3.25 12.18 4.22
C PRO A 33 -4.05 11.17 5.05
N ARG A 34 -5.11 10.63 4.44
CA ARG A 34 -5.99 9.65 5.08
C ARG A 34 -6.50 8.64 4.07
N VAL A 35 -7.01 7.54 4.60
CA VAL A 35 -7.62 6.49 3.78
C VAL A 35 -9.14 6.52 3.97
N ILE A 36 -9.86 6.65 2.87
CA ILE A 36 -11.33 6.70 2.85
C ILE A 36 -11.85 5.47 2.12
N GLU A 37 -12.77 4.74 2.76
CA GLU A 37 -13.49 3.65 2.11
C GLU A 37 -14.62 4.19 1.22
N ASN A 38 -14.82 3.59 0.06
CA ASN A 38 -15.91 3.87 -0.88
C ASN A 38 -15.98 5.34 -1.33
N TYR A 39 -14.82 5.94 -1.61
CA TYR A 39 -14.67 7.36 -1.92
C TYR A 39 -15.54 7.80 -3.11
N GLN A 40 -16.47 8.72 -2.87
CA GLN A 40 -17.40 9.26 -3.87
C GLN A 40 -18.17 8.16 -4.63
N GLY A 41 -18.56 7.08 -3.93
CA GLY A 41 -19.30 5.96 -4.52
C GLY A 41 -18.46 4.96 -5.30
N ARG A 42 -17.13 5.16 -5.39
CA ARG A 42 -16.20 4.21 -5.98
C ARG A 42 -15.79 3.18 -4.93
N LYS A 43 -16.10 1.90 -5.15
CA LYS A 43 -15.80 0.82 -4.20
C LYS A 43 -14.30 0.65 -3.96
N GLY A 44 -13.91 0.41 -2.71
CA GLY A 44 -12.52 0.14 -2.29
C GLY A 44 -11.96 1.21 -1.35
N TYR A 45 -10.67 1.12 -1.04
CA TYR A 45 -9.97 2.06 -0.17
C TYR A 45 -9.16 3.07 -0.98
N PHE A 46 -9.29 4.35 -0.64
CA PHE A 46 -8.67 5.45 -1.37
C PHE A 46 -7.79 6.29 -0.47
N PHE A 47 -6.53 6.49 -0.89
CA PHE A 47 -5.65 7.49 -0.33
C PHE A 47 -6.07 8.88 -0.82
N VAL A 48 -6.31 9.78 0.14
CA VAL A 48 -6.76 11.16 -0.11
C VAL A 48 -5.85 12.12 0.63
N ALA A 49 -5.37 13.14 -0.07
CA ALA A 49 -4.54 14.21 0.48
C ALA A 49 -4.80 15.53 -0.25
N GLU A 50 -4.50 16.66 0.40
CA GLU A 50 -4.63 17.99 -0.21
C GLU A 50 -3.72 18.10 -1.45
N GLY A 51 -4.28 18.56 -2.57
CA GLY A 51 -3.53 18.74 -3.82
C GLY A 51 -3.24 17.47 -4.61
N ILE A 52 -3.73 16.29 -4.17
CA ILE A 52 -3.50 15.02 -4.85
C ILE A 52 -4.84 14.42 -5.30
N GLU A 53 -4.88 13.92 -6.55
CA GLU A 53 -6.03 13.15 -7.03
C GLU A 53 -6.13 11.83 -6.25
N PRO A 54 -7.30 11.50 -5.65
CA PRO A 54 -7.48 10.29 -4.86
C PRO A 54 -7.08 9.02 -5.61
N ARG A 55 -6.18 8.23 -5.01
CA ARG A 55 -5.66 6.97 -5.58
C ARG A 55 -6.18 5.77 -4.81
N PRO A 56 -6.59 4.67 -5.47
CA PRO A 56 -6.89 3.44 -4.77
C PRO A 56 -5.63 2.90 -4.09
N VAL A 57 -5.69 2.57 -2.80
CA VAL A 57 -4.51 2.12 -2.03
C VAL A 57 -3.95 0.83 -2.61
N ALA A 58 -4.81 -0.07 -3.09
CA ALA A 58 -4.38 -1.32 -3.73
C ALA A 58 -3.41 -1.10 -4.90
N ALA A 59 -3.47 0.04 -5.58
CA ALA A 59 -2.53 0.34 -6.66
C ALA A 59 -1.07 0.43 -6.18
N PHE A 60 -0.83 0.71 -4.89
CA PHE A 60 0.52 0.77 -4.31
C PHE A 60 1.16 -0.60 -4.07
N PHE A 61 0.36 -1.68 -4.08
CA PHE A 61 0.83 -3.05 -3.86
C PHE A 61 0.28 -4.03 -4.92
N ALA A 62 0.03 -3.56 -6.14
CA ALA A 62 -0.48 -4.36 -7.25
C ALA A 62 0.61 -5.11 -8.05
N ALA A 63 1.81 -5.29 -7.48
CA ALA A 63 2.90 -6.00 -8.15
C ALA A 63 2.45 -7.42 -8.56
N GLY A 64 2.77 -7.80 -9.80
CA GLY A 64 2.40 -9.10 -10.36
C GLY A 64 0.92 -9.28 -10.73
N LYS A 65 0.07 -8.25 -10.62
CA LYS A 65 -1.34 -8.32 -11.04
C LYS A 65 -1.51 -7.96 -12.51
N SER A 66 -2.32 -8.75 -13.22
CA SER A 66 -2.71 -8.45 -14.60
C SER A 66 -3.76 -7.34 -14.68
N ALA A 67 -3.94 -6.77 -15.88
CA ALA A 67 -4.98 -5.77 -16.11
C ALA A 67 -6.39 -6.30 -15.84
N GLN A 68 -6.64 -7.59 -16.07
CA GLN A 68 -7.93 -8.24 -15.84
C GLN A 68 -8.23 -8.41 -14.34
N GLU A 69 -7.20 -8.65 -13.52
CA GLU A 69 -7.34 -8.81 -12.07
C GLU A 69 -7.46 -7.47 -11.32
N LEU A 70 -6.95 -6.39 -11.91
CA LEU A 70 -6.76 -5.11 -11.23
C LEU A 70 -8.05 -4.52 -10.66
N THR A 71 -9.18 -4.66 -11.36
CA THR A 71 -10.47 -4.13 -10.87
C THR A 71 -10.92 -4.83 -9.59
N ALA A 72 -10.86 -6.16 -9.54
CA ALA A 72 -11.26 -6.92 -8.35
C ALA A 72 -10.28 -6.67 -7.19
N PHE A 73 -8.98 -6.61 -7.51
CA PHE A 73 -7.92 -6.32 -6.55
C PHE A 73 -8.08 -4.94 -5.90
N ILE A 74 -8.39 -3.91 -6.70
CA ILE A 74 -8.68 -2.56 -6.20
C ILE A 74 -9.86 -2.54 -5.24
N GLN A 75 -10.92 -3.29 -5.54
CA GLN A 75 -12.10 -3.34 -4.68
C GLN A 75 -11.84 -4.11 -3.37
N ALA A 76 -10.96 -5.11 -3.38
CA ALA A 76 -10.58 -5.88 -2.20
C ALA A 76 -9.69 -5.06 -1.24
N GLY A 77 -8.79 -4.24 -1.78
CA GLY A 77 -7.99 -3.31 -0.97
C GLY A 77 -7.04 -4.03 -0.02
N TYR A 78 -7.05 -3.66 1.27
CA TYR A 78 -6.10 -4.17 2.26
C TYR A 78 -6.16 -5.68 2.51
N SER A 79 -7.27 -6.36 2.18
CA SER A 79 -7.35 -7.82 2.35
C SER A 79 -6.37 -8.57 1.45
N GLU A 80 -5.94 -7.94 0.36
CA GLU A 80 -4.97 -8.50 -0.58
C GLU A 80 -3.54 -8.00 -0.32
N ALA A 81 -3.35 -7.10 0.63
CA ALA A 81 -2.04 -6.55 0.93
C ALA A 81 -1.19 -7.58 1.67
N ARG A 82 0.07 -7.73 1.24
CA ARG A 82 1.05 -8.52 1.99
C ARG A 82 1.53 -7.72 3.20
N ALA A 83 1.61 -8.39 4.35
CA ALA A 83 2.10 -7.79 5.59
C ALA A 83 3.52 -7.23 5.47
N GLY A 84 4.36 -7.82 4.61
CA GLY A 84 5.70 -7.30 4.32
C GLY A 84 5.74 -5.88 3.74
N GLY A 85 4.60 -5.33 3.31
CA GLY A 85 4.48 -3.92 2.93
C GLY A 85 4.72 -2.94 4.09
N TRP A 86 4.47 -3.34 5.34
CA TRP A 86 4.66 -2.50 6.54
C TRP A 86 5.38 -3.19 7.70
N ASP A 87 5.41 -4.53 7.72
CA ASP A 87 6.09 -5.32 8.74
C ASP A 87 7.49 -5.75 8.24
N PRO A 88 8.58 -5.26 8.84
CA PRO A 88 9.93 -5.60 8.40
C PRO A 88 10.28 -7.09 8.59
N ALA A 89 9.68 -7.79 9.55
CA ALA A 89 9.92 -9.21 9.74
C ALA A 89 9.26 -10.04 8.64
N GLU A 90 8.06 -9.65 8.20
CA GLU A 90 7.40 -10.28 7.04
C GLU A 90 8.09 -9.89 5.73
N ARG A 91 8.61 -8.65 5.61
CA ARG A 91 9.38 -8.19 4.44
C ARG A 91 10.58 -9.08 4.15
N ILE A 92 11.30 -9.51 5.19
CA ILE A 92 12.46 -10.41 5.02
C ILE A 92 12.03 -11.73 4.37
N LYS A 93 10.90 -12.30 4.78
CA LYS A 93 10.35 -13.54 4.18
C LYS A 93 9.93 -13.33 2.73
N ASP A 94 9.37 -12.16 2.40
CA ASP A 94 9.05 -11.80 1.03
C ASP A 94 10.32 -11.71 0.17
N GLN A 95 11.40 -11.12 0.69
CA GLN A 95 12.69 -11.01 0.00
C GLN A 95 13.36 -12.38 -0.22
N GLU A 96 13.21 -13.33 0.70
CA GLU A 96 13.69 -14.71 0.49
C GLU A 96 13.01 -15.41 -0.70
N ILE A 97 11.78 -15.01 -1.05
CA ILE A 97 11.06 -15.53 -2.23
C ILE A 97 11.57 -14.85 -3.50
N ASP A 98 11.83 -13.54 -3.44
CA ASP A 98 12.27 -12.73 -4.59
C ASP A 98 13.71 -13.07 -5.02
N GLY A 99 14.56 -13.48 -4.06
CA GLY A 99 15.98 -13.78 -4.26
C GLY A 99 16.86 -12.55 -4.16
#